data_AF-A0A965NUN0-F1
#
_entry.id   AF-A0A965NUN0-F1
#
_cell.length_a   1.000
_cell.length_b   1.000
_cell.length_c   1.000
_cell.angle_alpha   90.00
_cell.angle_beta   90.00
_cell.angle_gamma   90.00
#
_symmetry.space_group_name_H-M   'P 1'
#
loop_
_entity.id
_entity.type
_entity.pdbx_description
1 polymer ?
#
loop_
_entity_poly.entity_id
_entity_poly.type
_entity_poly.pdbx_seq_one_letter_code
_entity_poly.pdbx_strand_id
1 'polypeptide(L)'
;MVHVARPSSSTSNPNPFCCGRTYLAAGMVDEAKTRLAALIEHLVPYAQQGIAIVGLEPSCLFTLRDEALSMGLGQSAQVVSEHAQLLEEFLTKEHKVQRFTPRFQESAQPILVHGHCHQKAFAAVSPALELLKLIPNANPQLIESSCCGMAGSFGYEVEHIEASKQMAELSLLPTIRKHPNALVVADGTSCRHQIADGASREAVHIIRVLEKQLL
;
A
#
# COMPACT_ATOMS: atom_id res chain seq x y z
N MET A 1 18.67 -8.78 -7.58
CA MET A 1 18.10 -8.19 -8.82
C MET A 1 16.61 -7.97 -8.56
N VAL A 2 16.07 -6.80 -8.87
CA VAL A 2 14.62 -6.51 -8.73
C VAL A 2 14.00 -6.57 -10.11
N HIS A 3 12.92 -7.33 -10.25
CA HIS A 3 12.11 -7.34 -11.47
C HIS A 3 10.88 -6.45 -11.28
N VAL A 4 10.66 -5.52 -12.21
CA VAL A 4 9.45 -4.69 -12.21
C VAL A 4 8.48 -5.27 -13.22
N ALA A 5 7.27 -5.64 -12.77
CA ALA A 5 6.23 -6.15 -13.65
C ALA A 5 5.84 -5.09 -14.68
N ARG A 6 6.26 -5.29 -15.93
CA ARG A 6 5.95 -4.44 -17.07
C ARG A 6 5.60 -5.32 -18.27
N PRO A 7 4.65 -4.90 -19.11
CA PRO A 7 4.40 -5.57 -20.38
C PRO A 7 5.68 -5.63 -21.22
N SER A 8 5.84 -6.69 -22.01
CA SER A 8 6.92 -6.77 -23.00
C SER A 8 6.71 -5.70 -24.08
N SER A 9 7.79 -5.16 -24.64
CA SER A 9 7.71 -4.26 -25.80
C SER A 9 7.07 -4.90 -27.04
N SER A 10 6.92 -6.22 -27.05
CA SER A 10 6.31 -7.01 -28.13
C SER A 10 4.83 -7.34 -27.93
N THR A 11 4.19 -6.94 -26.83
CA THR A 11 2.76 -7.22 -26.59
C THR A 11 1.87 -6.19 -27.29
N SER A 12 0.73 -6.65 -27.82
CA SER A 12 -0.27 -5.80 -28.48
C SER A 12 -0.92 -4.75 -27.57
N ASN A 13 -0.77 -4.88 -26.25
CA ASN A 13 -1.22 -3.92 -25.26
C ASN A 13 -0.01 -3.34 -24.51
N PRO A 14 0.38 -2.08 -24.77
CA PRO A 14 1.53 -1.44 -24.13
C PRO A 14 1.21 -0.92 -22.71
N ASN A 15 -0.05 -1.01 -22.26
CA ASN A 15 -0.46 -0.44 -20.98
C ASN A 15 0.15 -1.20 -19.81
N PRO A 16 0.61 -0.51 -18.74
CA PRO A 16 1.09 -1.16 -17.53
C PRO A 16 0.11 -2.19 -16.98
N PHE A 17 0.63 -3.25 -16.38
CA PHE A 17 -0.22 -4.21 -15.67
C PHE A 17 -0.98 -3.50 -14.54
N CYS A 18 -2.21 -3.94 -14.30
CA CYS A 18 -3.10 -3.35 -13.31
C CYS A 18 -3.63 -4.44 -12.39
N CYS A 19 -3.77 -4.12 -11.10
CA CYS A 19 -4.37 -4.99 -10.11
C CYS A 19 -5.90 -5.15 -10.28
N GLY A 20 -6.54 -4.35 -11.13
CA GLY A 20 -7.99 -4.40 -11.37
C GLY A 20 -8.83 -3.69 -10.29
N ARG A 21 -8.21 -3.19 -9.22
CA ARG A 21 -8.93 -2.67 -8.06
C ARG A 21 -9.86 -1.49 -8.34
N THR A 22 -9.46 -0.57 -9.20
CA THR A 22 -10.29 0.59 -9.58
C THR A 22 -11.56 0.15 -10.31
N TYR A 23 -11.45 -0.82 -11.22
CA TYR A 23 -12.60 -1.43 -11.89
C TYR A 23 -13.51 -2.15 -10.91
N LEU A 24 -12.92 -2.90 -9.98
CA LEU A 24 -13.69 -3.63 -8.97
C LEU A 24 -14.50 -2.68 -8.08
N ALA A 25 -13.90 -1.55 -7.65
CA ALA A 25 -14.59 -0.53 -6.86
C ALA A 25 -15.76 0.12 -7.61
N ALA A 26 -15.70 0.19 -8.93
CA ALA A 26 -16.78 0.70 -9.79
C ALA A 26 -17.80 -0.37 -10.20
N GLY A 27 -17.72 -1.59 -9.66
CA GLY A 27 -18.60 -2.71 -10.02
C GLY A 27 -18.32 -3.32 -11.40
N MET A 28 -17.22 -2.94 -12.07
CA MET A 28 -16.79 -3.46 -13.36
C MET A 28 -16.01 -4.77 -13.19
N VAL A 29 -16.68 -5.81 -12.68
CA VAL A 29 -16.05 -7.07 -12.25
C VAL A 29 -15.33 -7.79 -13.40
N ASP A 30 -15.92 -7.83 -14.60
CA ASP A 30 -15.32 -8.53 -15.74
C ASP A 30 -14.01 -7.87 -16.17
N GLU A 31 -13.98 -6.53 -16.26
CA GLU A 31 -12.76 -5.78 -16.59
C GLU A 31 -11.71 -5.94 -15.48
N ALA A 32 -12.12 -5.92 -14.21
CA ALA A 32 -11.22 -6.19 -13.08
C ALA A 32 -10.55 -7.57 -13.21
N LYS A 33 -11.32 -8.61 -13.52
CA LYS A 33 -10.82 -9.97 -13.76
C LYS A 33 -9.85 -10.02 -14.93
N THR A 34 -10.19 -9.41 -16.07
CA THR A 34 -9.31 -9.39 -17.25
C THR A 34 -7.96 -8.74 -16.94
N ARG A 35 -7.96 -7.59 -16.25
CA ARG A 35 -6.72 -6.88 -15.90
C ARG A 35 -5.88 -7.66 -14.90
N LEU A 36 -6.52 -8.20 -13.86
CA LEU A 36 -5.85 -8.96 -12.83
C LEU A 36 -5.31 -10.29 -13.35
N ALA A 37 -6.03 -10.99 -14.23
CA ALA A 37 -5.57 -12.22 -14.86
C ALA A 37 -4.26 -12.00 -15.65
N ALA A 38 -4.18 -10.94 -16.46
CA ALA A 38 -2.97 -10.61 -17.20
C ALA A 38 -1.76 -10.34 -16.28
N LEU A 39 -1.99 -9.67 -15.14
CA LEU A 39 -0.94 -9.46 -14.13
C LEU A 39 -0.53 -10.79 -13.47
N ILE A 40 -1.49 -11.64 -13.10
CA ILE A 40 -1.22 -12.95 -12.49
C ILE A 40 -0.41 -13.83 -13.46
N GLU A 41 -0.80 -13.92 -14.73
CA GLU A 41 -0.07 -14.70 -15.75
C GLU A 41 1.40 -14.29 -15.85
N HIS A 42 1.68 -12.99 -15.76
CA HIS A 42 3.06 -12.49 -15.73
C HIS A 42 3.81 -12.84 -14.44
N LEU A 43 3.13 -12.88 -13.30
CA LEU A 43 3.74 -13.09 -11.99
C LEU A 43 3.93 -14.57 -11.62
N VAL A 44 3.10 -15.49 -12.15
CA VAL A 44 3.15 -16.93 -11.83
C VAL A 44 4.54 -17.54 -11.97
N PRO A 45 5.32 -17.30 -13.06
CA PRO A 45 6.65 -17.89 -13.20
C PRO A 45 7.62 -17.48 -12.09
N TYR A 46 7.46 -16.27 -11.52
CA TYR A 46 8.28 -15.79 -10.41
C TYR A 46 7.82 -16.41 -9.08
N ALA A 47 6.51 -16.47 -8.85
CA ALA A 47 5.94 -17.11 -7.66
C ALA A 47 6.31 -18.60 -7.57
N GLN A 48 6.26 -19.33 -8.69
CA GLN A 48 6.67 -20.75 -8.75
C GLN A 48 8.16 -20.96 -8.40
N GLN A 49 9.01 -19.94 -8.57
CA GLN A 49 10.42 -19.96 -8.17
C GLN A 49 10.63 -19.55 -6.71
N GLY A 50 9.55 -19.32 -5.94
CA GLY A 50 9.64 -18.84 -4.57
C GLY A 50 10.03 -17.35 -4.46
N ILE A 51 9.97 -16.59 -5.56
CA ILE A 51 10.34 -15.17 -5.55
C ILE A 51 9.19 -14.37 -4.96
N ALA A 52 9.50 -13.53 -3.97
CA ALA A 52 8.53 -12.65 -3.33
C ALA A 52 7.94 -11.64 -4.34
N ILE A 53 6.62 -11.49 -4.31
CA ILE A 53 5.89 -10.46 -5.07
C ILE A 53 5.61 -9.32 -4.12
N VAL A 54 6.30 -8.19 -4.32
CA VAL A 54 6.26 -7.06 -3.38
C VAL A 54 5.37 -5.94 -3.93
N GLY A 55 4.30 -5.63 -3.19
CA GLY A 55 3.40 -4.50 -3.50
C GLY A 55 3.68 -3.27 -2.64
N LEU A 56 3.58 -2.09 -3.26
CA LEU A 56 3.71 -0.79 -2.57
C LEU A 56 2.34 -0.23 -2.17
N GLU A 57 1.34 -0.39 -3.04
CA GLU A 57 -0.02 0.10 -2.80
C GLU A 57 -0.86 -0.99 -2.11
N PRO A 58 -1.33 -0.78 -0.86
CA PRO A 58 -2.03 -1.84 -0.14
C PRO A 58 -3.31 -2.30 -0.82
N SER A 59 -4.09 -1.39 -1.37
CA SER A 59 -5.34 -1.74 -2.07
C SER A 59 -5.08 -2.70 -3.24
N CYS A 60 -4.07 -2.43 -4.06
CA CYS A 60 -3.70 -3.30 -5.18
C CYS A 60 -3.12 -4.64 -4.73
N LEU A 61 -2.29 -4.66 -3.70
CA LEU A 61 -1.68 -5.90 -3.28
C LEU A 61 -2.70 -6.85 -2.66
N PHE A 62 -3.63 -6.35 -1.83
CA PHE A 62 -4.67 -7.20 -1.26
C PHE A 62 -5.69 -7.66 -2.32
N THR A 63 -5.82 -6.94 -3.45
CA THR A 63 -6.52 -7.50 -4.62
C THR A 63 -5.82 -8.75 -5.17
N LEU A 64 -4.49 -8.76 -5.25
CA LEU A 64 -3.73 -9.95 -5.64
C LEU A 64 -3.78 -11.06 -4.59
N ARG A 65 -3.68 -10.71 -3.30
CA ARG A 65 -3.56 -11.68 -2.20
C ARG A 65 -4.89 -12.34 -1.83
N ASP A 66 -6.00 -11.62 -1.95
CA ASP A 66 -7.30 -12.05 -1.43
C ASP A 66 -8.40 -12.02 -2.50
N GLU A 67 -8.67 -10.86 -3.09
CA GLU A 67 -9.81 -10.69 -4.01
C GLU A 67 -9.67 -11.55 -5.28
N ALA A 68 -8.44 -11.79 -5.76
CA ALA A 68 -8.15 -12.70 -6.87
C ALA A 68 -8.71 -14.11 -6.65
N LEU A 69 -8.65 -14.60 -5.41
CA LEU A 69 -9.13 -15.93 -5.02
C LEU A 69 -10.65 -15.96 -5.04
N SER A 70 -11.27 -14.95 -4.42
CA SER A 70 -12.73 -14.77 -4.39
C SER A 70 -13.34 -14.60 -5.79
N MET A 71 -12.59 -13.99 -6.72
CA MET A 71 -12.99 -13.84 -8.12
C MET A 71 -12.86 -15.11 -8.96
N GLY A 72 -12.25 -16.18 -8.42
CA GLY A 72 -12.15 -17.47 -9.09
C GLY A 72 -11.08 -17.53 -10.19
N LEU A 73 -9.96 -16.81 -10.05
CA LEU A 73 -8.88 -16.77 -11.06
C LEU A 73 -7.96 -18.01 -11.06
N GLY A 74 -8.39 -19.10 -10.40
CA GLY A 74 -7.77 -20.43 -10.50
C GLY A 74 -6.45 -20.61 -9.76
N GLN A 75 -5.76 -21.72 -10.05
CA GLN A 75 -4.52 -22.13 -9.36
C GLN A 75 -3.41 -21.09 -9.44
N SER A 76 -3.30 -20.41 -10.59
CA SER A 76 -2.34 -19.34 -10.82
C SER A 76 -2.47 -18.21 -9.78
N ALA A 77 -3.71 -17.84 -9.44
CA ALA A 77 -3.99 -16.83 -8.43
C ALA A 77 -3.58 -17.29 -7.02
N GLN A 78 -3.79 -18.57 -6.68
CA GLN A 78 -3.38 -19.14 -5.40
C GLN A 78 -1.84 -19.12 -5.24
N VAL A 79 -1.11 -19.54 -6.28
CA VAL A 79 0.36 -19.54 -6.24
C VAL A 79 0.90 -18.11 -6.07
N VAL A 80 0.31 -17.14 -6.78
CA VAL A 80 0.69 -15.72 -6.68
C VAL A 80 0.34 -15.14 -5.31
N SER A 81 -0.84 -15.45 -4.76
CA SER A 81 -1.28 -14.90 -3.48
C SER A 81 -0.39 -15.31 -2.31
N GLU A 82 0.12 -16.55 -2.31
CA GLU A 82 1.05 -17.07 -1.30
C GLU A 82 2.39 -16.31 -1.27
N HIS A 83 2.77 -15.67 -2.37
CA HIS A 83 4.03 -14.93 -2.51
C HIS A 83 3.85 -13.40 -2.45
N ALA A 84 2.59 -12.93 -2.53
CA ALA A 84 2.23 -11.52 -2.52
C ALA A 84 2.32 -10.94 -1.10
N GLN A 85 3.26 -10.02 -0.87
CA GLN A 85 3.49 -9.38 0.42
C GLN A 85 3.75 -7.88 0.27
N LEU A 86 3.36 -7.07 1.26
CA LEU A 86 3.64 -5.64 1.23
C LEU A 86 5.14 -5.44 1.37
N LEU A 87 5.63 -4.29 0.90
CA LEU A 87 7.02 -3.91 1.11
C LEU A 87 7.43 -3.98 2.58
N GLU A 88 6.55 -3.53 3.48
CA GLU A 88 6.85 -3.49 4.90
C GLU A 88 6.91 -4.89 5.51
N GLU A 89 6.03 -5.80 5.05
CA GLU A 89 6.08 -7.22 5.41
C GLU A 89 7.38 -7.86 4.93
N PHE A 90 7.76 -7.61 3.68
CA PHE A 90 8.98 -8.14 3.08
C PHE A 90 10.22 -7.67 3.85
N LEU A 91 10.42 -6.35 3.96
CA LEU A 91 11.61 -5.79 4.61
C LEU A 91 11.70 -6.18 6.08
N THR A 92 10.58 -6.23 6.79
CA THR A 92 10.55 -6.71 8.18
C THR A 92 10.95 -8.18 8.28
N LYS A 93 10.45 -9.04 7.38
CA LYS A 93 10.83 -10.45 7.31
C LYS A 93 12.33 -10.60 7.02
N GLU A 94 12.84 -9.89 6.01
CA GLU A 94 14.25 -9.90 5.63
C GLU A 94 15.17 -9.40 6.75
N HIS A 95 14.70 -8.41 7.53
CA HIS A 95 15.42 -7.93 8.71
C HIS A 95 15.50 -8.99 9.81
N LYS A 96 14.39 -9.66 10.12
CA LYS A 96 14.32 -10.72 11.14
C LYS A 96 15.27 -11.88 10.84
N VAL A 97 15.50 -12.19 9.56
CA VAL A 97 16.46 -13.23 9.12
C VAL A 97 17.85 -12.66 8.79
N GLN A 98 18.14 -11.42 9.19
CA GLN A 98 19.43 -10.76 9.02
C GLN A 98 19.92 -10.62 7.57
N ARG A 99 19.02 -10.72 6.58
CA ARG A 99 19.32 -10.44 5.16
C ARG A 99 19.17 -8.97 4.80
N PHE A 100 18.50 -8.19 5.65
CA PHE A 100 18.38 -6.73 5.54
C PHE A 100 18.79 -6.06 6.86
N THR A 101 19.98 -5.46 6.88
CA THR A 101 20.55 -4.80 8.08
C THR A 101 20.94 -3.36 7.77
N PRO A 102 19.95 -2.49 7.49
CA PRO A 102 20.22 -1.10 7.12
C PRO A 102 20.86 -0.34 8.28
N ARG A 103 21.65 0.68 7.95
CA ARG A 103 22.08 1.69 8.92
C ARG A 103 21.29 2.96 8.65
N PHE A 104 20.56 3.42 9.64
CA PHE A 104 19.74 4.63 9.55
C PHE A 104 20.33 5.74 10.41
N GLN A 105 20.27 6.98 9.92
CA GLN A 105 20.44 8.16 10.74
C GLN A 105 19.20 8.37 11.63
N GLU A 106 19.38 9.09 12.73
CA GLU A 106 18.29 9.35 13.67
C GLU A 106 17.19 10.22 13.04
N SER A 107 15.94 9.99 13.46
CA SER A 107 14.84 10.86 13.08
C SER A 107 14.88 12.17 13.88
N ALA A 108 14.88 13.30 13.17
CA ALA A 108 14.73 14.63 13.78
C ALA A 108 13.25 14.99 14.07
N GLN A 109 12.29 14.21 13.56
CA GLN A 109 10.86 14.48 13.64
C GLN A 109 10.10 13.28 14.21
N PRO A 110 9.04 13.49 15.00
CA PRO A 110 8.09 12.44 15.31
C PRO A 110 7.48 11.88 14.02
N ILE A 111 7.16 10.59 13.98
CA ILE A 111 6.50 9.96 12.84
C ILE A 111 5.07 9.59 13.20
N LEU A 112 4.10 10.11 12.46
CA LEU A 112 2.70 9.67 12.51
C LEU A 112 2.41 8.74 11.34
N VAL A 113 1.75 7.63 11.60
CA VAL A 113 1.44 6.60 10.60
C VAL A 113 -0.06 6.47 10.46
N HIS A 114 -0.59 6.64 9.25
CA HIS A 114 -1.94 6.23 8.92
C HIS A 114 -1.91 4.84 8.27
N GLY A 115 -2.34 3.82 9.02
CA GLY A 115 -2.52 2.48 8.47
C GLY A 115 -3.66 2.46 7.45
N HIS A 116 -3.38 1.97 6.25
CA HIS A 116 -4.38 1.81 5.20
C HIS A 116 -5.52 0.89 5.65
N CYS A 117 -6.75 1.12 5.22
CA CYS A 117 -7.89 0.26 5.60
C CYS A 117 -7.66 -1.22 5.24
N HIS A 118 -6.98 -1.50 4.14
CA HIS A 118 -6.58 -2.86 3.76
C HIS A 118 -5.47 -3.42 4.65
N GLN A 119 -4.47 -2.62 5.02
CA GLN A 119 -3.48 -3.07 6.01
C GLN A 119 -4.16 -3.42 7.33
N LYS A 120 -5.13 -2.61 7.79
CA LYS A 120 -5.88 -2.85 9.02
C LYS A 120 -6.72 -4.14 8.94
N ALA A 121 -7.45 -4.34 7.84
CA ALA A 121 -8.28 -5.53 7.65
C ALA A 121 -7.49 -6.84 7.70
N PHE A 122 -6.22 -6.82 7.27
CA PHE A 122 -5.33 -7.98 7.25
C PHE A 122 -4.25 -7.96 8.35
N ALA A 123 -4.40 -7.12 9.39
CA ALA A 123 -3.43 -6.95 10.48
C ALA A 123 -1.98 -6.65 10.01
N ALA A 124 -1.83 -6.04 8.84
CA ALA A 124 -0.56 -5.77 8.16
C ALA A 124 -0.02 -4.34 8.40
N VAL A 125 -0.51 -3.65 9.45
CA VAL A 125 0.05 -2.36 9.89
C VAL A 125 1.30 -2.56 10.75
N SER A 126 1.33 -3.62 11.57
CA SER A 126 2.42 -3.89 12.51
C SER A 126 3.81 -3.97 11.85
N PRO A 127 3.99 -4.62 10.68
CA PRO A 127 5.27 -4.62 9.97
C PRO A 127 5.77 -3.22 9.62
N ALA A 128 4.89 -2.30 9.22
CA ALA A 128 5.26 -0.92 8.93
C ALA A 128 5.81 -0.20 10.17
N LEU A 129 5.16 -0.40 11.33
CA LEU A 129 5.61 0.17 12.60
C LEU A 129 6.93 -0.45 13.08
N GLU A 130 7.10 -1.76 12.94
CA GLU A 130 8.36 -2.46 13.26
C GLU A 130 9.51 -1.94 12.41
N LEU A 131 9.28 -1.74 11.12
CA LEU A 131 10.29 -1.24 10.19
C LEU A 131 10.69 0.21 10.50
N LEU A 132 9.72 1.08 10.81
CA LEU A 132 10.00 2.46 11.22
C LEU A 132 10.75 2.55 12.56
N LYS A 133 10.54 1.59 13.48
CA LYS A 133 11.28 1.53 14.75
C LYS A 133 12.77 1.21 14.57
N LEU A 134 13.20 0.74 13.41
CA LEU A 134 14.62 0.58 13.10
C LEU A 134 15.34 1.91 12.95
N ILE A 135 14.62 3.00 12.68
CA ILE A 135 15.18 4.35 12.65
C ILE A 135 15.34 4.83 14.10
N PRO A 136 16.56 5.20 14.54
CA PRO A 136 16.77 5.71 15.89
C PRO A 136 15.90 6.95 16.17
N ASN A 137 15.35 7.06 17.37
CA ASN A 137 14.51 8.18 17.82
C ASN A 137 13.21 8.42 17.01
N ALA A 138 12.84 7.54 16.08
CA ALA A 138 11.65 7.74 15.23
C ALA A 138 10.30 7.71 15.98
N ASN A 139 10.21 6.90 17.04
CA ASN A 139 9.00 6.71 17.87
C ASN A 139 7.67 6.76 17.06
N PRO A 140 7.48 5.86 16.08
CA PRO A 140 6.33 5.95 15.19
C PRO A 140 5.02 5.70 15.94
N GLN A 141 4.06 6.61 15.77
CA GLN A 141 2.74 6.52 16.38
C GLN A 141 1.67 6.25 15.33
N LEU A 142 0.87 5.20 15.54
CA LEU A 142 -0.28 4.91 14.72
C LEU A 142 -1.38 5.94 15.01
N ILE A 143 -1.93 6.54 13.95
CA ILE A 143 -3.16 7.31 14.05
C ILE A 143 -4.33 6.33 14.16
N GLU A 144 -5.01 6.35 15.30
CA GLU A 144 -6.24 5.58 15.57
C GLU A 144 -7.41 6.13 14.72
N SER A 145 -7.39 5.79 13.43
CA SER A 145 -8.44 6.11 12.46
C SER A 145 -8.97 4.87 11.78
N SER A 146 -10.18 4.94 11.24
CA SER A 146 -10.77 3.84 10.48
C SER A 146 -10.25 3.84 9.03
N CYS A 147 -10.86 4.64 8.16
CA CYS A 147 -10.51 4.84 6.76
C CYS A 147 -10.18 6.31 6.51
N CYS A 148 -9.46 6.59 5.42
CA CYS A 148 -9.28 7.97 4.95
C CYS A 148 -10.53 8.55 4.26
N GLY A 149 -11.57 7.76 3.97
CA GLY A 149 -12.79 8.22 3.30
C GLY A 149 -12.78 8.13 1.78
N MET A 150 -11.61 7.95 1.14
CA MET A 150 -11.53 7.98 -0.32
C MET A 150 -12.12 6.76 -1.04
N ALA A 151 -11.88 5.55 -0.50
CA ALA A 151 -12.38 4.28 -1.06
C ALA A 151 -12.31 4.15 -2.61
N GLY A 152 -11.19 4.57 -3.23
CA GLY A 152 -11.05 4.60 -4.69
C GLY A 152 -11.54 5.92 -5.28
N SER A 153 -12.48 5.87 -6.24
CA SER A 153 -13.09 7.05 -6.85
C SER A 153 -14.18 7.70 -5.99
N PHE A 154 -14.73 6.97 -5.02
CA PHE A 154 -15.82 7.43 -4.15
C PHE A 154 -15.55 8.82 -3.58
N GLY A 155 -14.36 9.09 -3.04
CA GLY A 155 -14.04 10.40 -2.48
C GLY A 155 -13.93 11.57 -3.48
N TYR A 156 -13.89 11.28 -4.78
CA TYR A 156 -13.87 12.28 -5.85
C TYR A 156 -15.25 12.53 -6.48
N GLU A 157 -16.21 11.64 -6.26
CA GLU A 157 -17.55 11.75 -6.82
C GLU A 157 -18.32 12.89 -6.13
N VAL A 158 -19.03 13.72 -6.92
CA VAL A 158 -19.73 14.91 -6.42
C VAL A 158 -20.77 14.53 -5.36
N GLU A 159 -21.38 13.36 -5.53
CA GLU A 159 -22.38 12.77 -4.67
C GLU A 159 -21.81 12.32 -3.32
N HIS A 160 -20.51 12.04 -3.24
CA HIS A 160 -19.87 11.33 -2.14
C HIS A 160 -18.74 12.13 -1.44
N ILE A 161 -18.25 13.21 -2.05
CA ILE A 161 -17.14 14.00 -1.55
C ILE A 161 -17.35 14.48 -0.10
N GLU A 162 -18.56 14.89 0.27
CA GLU A 162 -18.85 15.35 1.62
C GLU A 162 -18.82 14.20 2.64
N ALA A 163 -19.32 13.01 2.29
CA ALA A 163 -19.21 11.82 3.14
C ALA A 163 -17.74 11.38 3.31
N SER A 164 -16.95 11.40 2.22
CA SER A 164 -15.51 11.11 2.26
C SER A 164 -14.78 12.04 3.23
N LYS A 165 -15.01 13.36 3.13
CA LYS A 165 -14.43 14.36 4.05
C LYS A 165 -14.85 14.10 5.50
N GLN A 166 -16.13 13.86 5.74
CA GLN A 166 -16.64 13.57 7.09
C GLN A 166 -15.94 12.36 7.72
N MET A 167 -15.70 11.29 6.95
CA MET A 167 -14.96 10.12 7.44
C MET A 167 -13.52 10.47 7.83
N ALA A 168 -12.81 11.25 7.00
CA ALA A 168 -11.45 11.69 7.28
C ALA A 168 -11.37 12.62 8.50
N GLU A 169 -12.40 13.44 8.70
CA GLU A 169 -12.54 14.39 9.80
C GLU A 169 -12.85 13.74 11.17
N LEU A 170 -13.22 12.46 11.20
CA LEU A 170 -13.49 11.76 12.48
C LEU A 170 -12.24 11.68 13.36
N SER A 171 -11.08 11.39 12.78
CA SER A 171 -9.83 11.30 13.55
C SER A 171 -8.55 11.51 12.75
N LEU A 172 -8.52 11.17 11.45
CA LEU A 172 -7.31 11.26 10.63
C LEU A 172 -6.82 12.70 10.49
N LEU A 173 -7.64 13.57 9.87
CA LEU A 173 -7.23 14.94 9.58
C LEU A 173 -7.04 15.79 10.85
N PRO A 174 -7.90 15.71 11.89
CA PRO A 174 -7.67 16.41 13.14
C PRO A 174 -6.36 16.01 13.83
N THR A 175 -6.01 14.71 13.83
CA THR A 175 -4.76 14.24 14.45
C THR A 175 -3.55 14.81 13.71
N ILE A 176 -3.57 14.81 12.38
CA ILE A 176 -2.49 15.37 11.57
C ILE A 176 -2.32 16.88 11.83
N ARG A 177 -3.43 17.64 11.87
CA ARG A 177 -3.38 19.09 12.14
C ARG A 177 -2.86 19.43 13.54
N LYS A 178 -3.12 18.59 14.54
CA LYS A 178 -2.60 18.75 15.91
C LYS A 178 -1.08 18.49 16.03
N HIS A 179 -0.47 17.87 15.02
CA HIS A 179 0.96 17.52 15.01
C HIS A 179 1.66 18.14 13.78
N PRO A 180 1.85 19.48 13.75
CA PRO A 180 2.42 20.18 12.61
C PRO A 180 3.86 19.78 12.29
N ASN A 181 4.62 19.34 13.31
CA ASN A 181 6.04 19.01 13.17
C ASN A 181 6.31 17.53 12.86
N ALA A 182 5.27 16.68 12.84
CA ALA A 182 5.44 15.26 12.60
C ALA A 182 5.54 14.94 11.11
N LEU A 183 6.38 13.98 10.74
CA LEU A 183 6.35 13.35 9.42
C LEU A 183 5.12 12.45 9.33
N VAL A 184 4.30 12.61 8.29
CA VAL A 184 3.09 11.79 8.10
C VAL A 184 3.37 10.69 7.09
N VAL A 185 3.09 9.44 7.47
CA VAL A 185 3.31 8.24 6.64
C VAL A 185 1.97 7.63 6.25
N ALA A 186 1.78 7.39 4.96
CA ALA A 186 0.64 6.66 4.41
C ALA A 186 1.02 5.98 3.09
N ASP A 187 0.93 4.65 3.04
CA ASP A 187 1.34 3.87 1.88
C ASP A 187 0.28 3.87 0.77
N GLY A 188 -0.99 4.09 1.13
CA GLY A 188 -2.09 4.23 0.17
C GLY A 188 -2.08 5.55 -0.57
N THR A 189 -2.17 5.47 -1.90
CA THR A 189 -2.16 6.63 -2.80
C THR A 189 -3.35 7.54 -2.54
N SER A 190 -4.56 7.01 -2.45
CA SER A 190 -5.74 7.82 -2.14
C SER A 190 -5.66 8.42 -0.73
N CYS A 191 -5.10 7.69 0.24
CA CYS A 191 -4.88 8.24 1.59
C CYS A 191 -3.99 9.48 1.58
N ARG A 192 -2.91 9.47 0.79
CA ARG A 192 -2.02 10.65 0.66
C ARG A 192 -2.73 11.84 0.04
N HIS A 193 -3.57 11.63 -0.98
CA HIS A 193 -4.38 12.71 -1.59
C HIS A 193 -5.37 13.31 -0.58
N GLN A 194 -6.11 12.47 0.14
CA GLN A 194 -7.04 12.97 1.17
C GLN A 194 -6.33 13.81 2.23
N ILE A 195 -5.14 13.38 2.66
CA ILE A 195 -4.37 14.11 3.67
C ILE A 195 -3.87 15.44 3.09
N ALA A 196 -3.41 15.45 1.84
CA ALA A 196 -3.00 16.67 1.15
C ALA A 196 -4.17 17.66 1.02
N ASP A 197 -5.31 17.20 0.54
CA ASP A 197 -6.47 18.07 0.28
C ASP A 197 -7.18 18.52 1.57
N GLY A 198 -7.29 17.62 2.55
CA GLY A 198 -8.07 17.85 3.78
C GLY A 198 -7.27 18.46 4.94
N ALA A 199 -5.95 18.31 4.97
CA ALA A 199 -5.10 18.89 6.01
C ALA A 199 -4.03 19.85 5.49
N SER A 200 -3.88 20.02 4.17
CA SER A 200 -2.80 20.79 3.55
C SER A 200 -1.41 20.32 4.04
N ARG A 201 -1.26 19.00 4.18
CA ARG A 201 -0.04 18.35 4.66
C ARG A 201 0.39 17.26 3.69
N GLU A 202 1.69 17.16 3.46
CA GLU A 202 2.24 16.05 2.69
C GLU A 202 2.34 14.80 3.58
N ALA A 203 1.69 13.73 3.15
CA ALA A 203 1.96 12.39 3.62
C ALA A 203 2.83 11.65 2.60
N VAL A 204 3.79 10.86 3.07
CA VAL A 204 4.73 10.12 2.23
C VAL A 204 4.60 8.62 2.41
N HIS A 205 4.97 7.85 1.39
CA HIS A 205 5.08 6.39 1.50
C HIS A 205 6.28 6.02 2.39
N ILE A 206 6.16 4.97 3.20
CA ILE A 206 7.22 4.54 4.13
C ILE A 206 8.59 4.35 3.48
N ILE A 207 8.70 3.81 2.26
CA ILE A 207 9.98 3.67 1.57
C ILE A 207 10.75 4.98 1.42
N ARG A 208 10.06 6.11 1.24
CA ARG A 208 10.69 7.44 1.12
C ARG A 208 11.25 7.91 2.46
N VAL A 209 10.62 7.51 3.56
CA VAL A 209 11.14 7.72 4.92
C VAL A 209 12.44 6.93 5.07
N LEU A 210 12.39 5.61 4.84
CA LEU A 210 13.57 4.75 4.95
C LEU A 210 14.74 5.22 4.09
N GLU A 211 14.47 5.61 2.83
CA GLU A 211 15.47 6.16 1.91
C GLU A 211 16.09 7.45 2.46
N LYS A 212 15.28 8.40 2.95
CA LYS A 212 15.78 9.65 3.52
C LYS A 212 16.60 9.41 4.79
N GLN A 213 16.33 8.34 5.52
CA GLN A 213 17.07 7.98 6.72
C GLN A 213 18.28 7.07 6.46
N LEU A 214 18.48 6.57 5.24
CA LEU A 214 19.57 5.64 4.93
C LEU A 214 20.94 6.35 4.94
N LEU A 215 21.94 5.74 5.60
CA LEU A 215 23.34 6.18 5.63
C LEU A 215 24.20 5.59 4.51
#